data_AF-A0A5N7ZTB5-F1
#
_entry.id   AF-A0A5N7ZTB5-F1
#
_cell.length_a   1.000
_cell.length_b   1.000
_cell.length_c   1.000
_cell.angle_alpha   90.00
_cell.angle_beta   90.00
_cell.angle_gamma   90.00
#
_symmetry.space_group_name_H-M   'P 1'
#
loop_
_entity.id
_entity.type
_entity.pdbx_description
1 polymer ?
#
loop_
_entity_poly.entity_id
_entity_poly.type
_entity_poly.pdbx_seq_one_letter_code
_entity_poly.pdbx_strand_id
1 'polypeptide(L)' 'MSFRLAGGSTMLLKRASGLRIVCHAGTLWVSEYRRFDDSVLQAGDSVTVGSDRDVVLSGLPDAQVALLS' A
#
# COMPACT_ATOMS: atom_id res chain seq x y z
N MET A 1 10.33 5.47 -4.21
CA MET A 1 9.46 6.63 -4.53
C MET A 1 8.55 6.90 -3.34
N SER A 2 8.25 8.16 -3.00
CA SER A 2 7.30 8.51 -1.91
C SER A 2 6.19 9.43 -2.41
N PHE A 3 5.00 9.31 -1.83
CA PHE A 3 3.84 10.14 -2.16
C PHE A 3 2.85 10.19 -0.99
N ARG A 4 1.92 11.16 -1.05
CA ARG A 4 0.77 11.22 -0.14
C ARG A 4 -0.46 10.66 -0.85
N LEU A 5 -1.17 9.76 -0.19
CA LEU A 5 -2.48 9.29 -0.62
C LEU A 5 -3.54 9.97 0.24
N ALA A 6 -4.40 10.78 -0.39
CA ALA A 6 -5.48 11.45 0.31
C ALA A 6 -6.65 10.49 0.61
N GLY A 7 -7.52 10.89 1.52
CA GLY A 7 -8.71 10.12 1.91
C GLY A 7 -9.62 9.81 0.76
N GLY A 8 -10.02 8.54 0.66
CA GLY A 8 -10.87 8.06 -0.42
C GLY A 8 -10.18 8.02 -1.80
N SER A 9 -8.91 8.42 -1.88
CA SER A 9 -8.09 8.22 -3.08
C SER A 9 -7.48 6.83 -3.08
N THR A 10 -7.25 6.29 -4.27
CA THR A 10 -6.61 4.98 -4.45
C THR A 10 -5.46 5.06 -5.45
N MET A 11 -4.49 4.15 -5.31
CA MET A 11 -3.42 3.95 -6.29
C MET A 11 -3.33 2.47 -6.64
N LEU A 12 -3.29 2.18 -7.94
CA LEU A 12 -3.09 0.84 -8.46
C LEU A 12 -1.60 0.63 -8.79
N LEU A 13 -1.01 -0.38 -8.17
CA LEU A 13 0.33 -0.87 -8.50
C LEU A 13 0.20 -2.12 -9.37
N LYS A 14 0.77 -2.06 -10.57
CA LYS A 14 0.89 -3.21 -11.48
C LYS A 14 2.28 -3.81 -11.34
N ARG A 15 2.37 -5.14 -11.28
CA ARG A 15 3.64 -5.89 -11.16
C ARG A 15 4.48 -5.42 -9.96
N ALA A 16 3.88 -5.44 -8.78
CA ALA A 16 4.51 -4.97 -7.54
C ALA A 16 5.27 -6.06 -6.77
N SER A 17 5.45 -7.25 -7.33
CA SER A 17 6.17 -8.35 -6.67
C SER A 17 7.57 -7.95 -6.24
N GLY A 18 7.92 -8.26 -5.00
CA GLY A 18 9.17 -7.86 -4.35
C GLY A 18 9.18 -6.43 -3.81
N LEU A 19 8.21 -5.58 -4.17
CA LEU A 19 8.14 -4.20 -3.71
C LEU A 19 7.78 -4.15 -2.23
N ARG A 20 8.56 -3.38 -1.46
CA ARG A 20 8.24 -3.05 -0.07
C ARG A 20 7.46 -1.74 0.00
N ILE A 21 6.28 -1.81 0.59
CA ILE A 21 5.36 -0.69 0.80
C ILE A 21 5.45 -0.30 2.26
N VAL A 22 5.76 0.97 2.52
CA VAL A 22 5.94 1.52 3.88
C VAL A 22 4.93 2.64 4.09
N CYS A 23 4.23 2.60 5.23
CA CYS A 23 3.38 3.69 5.69
C CYS A 23 4.18 4.55 6.68
N HIS A 24 4.57 5.76 6.29
CA HIS A 24 5.30 6.68 7.16
C HIS A 24 4.40 7.43 8.14
N ALA A 25 3.18 7.76 7.73
CA ALA A 25 2.21 8.48 8.53
C ALA A 25 0.79 8.15 8.07
N GLY A 26 -0.18 8.26 8.99
CA GLY A 26 -1.58 7.94 8.70
C GLY A 26 -1.86 6.44 8.70
N THR A 27 -2.91 6.02 7.97
CA THR A 27 -3.28 4.61 7.81
C THR A 27 -3.42 4.26 6.33
N LEU A 28 -2.78 3.18 5.92
CA LEU A 28 -2.80 2.66 4.57
C LEU A 28 -3.46 1.29 4.54
N TRP A 29 -4.51 1.13 3.74
CA TRP A 29 -5.04 -0.17 3.35
C TRP A 29 -4.35 -0.67 2.09
N VAL A 30 -3.99 -1.95 2.11
CA VAL A 30 -3.32 -2.66 1.02
C VAL A 30 -4.13 -3.89 0.67
N SER A 31 -4.66 -3.90 -0.55
CA SER A 31 -5.50 -4.98 -1.06
C SER A 31 -4.88 -5.60 -2.29
N GLU A 32 -4.72 -6.92 -2.31
CA GLU A 32 -4.22 -7.66 -3.46
C GLU A 32 -5.36 -8.29 -4.26
N TYR A 33 -5.30 -8.20 -5.59
CA TYR A 33 -6.33 -8.81 -6.45
C TYR A 33 -6.46 -10.31 -6.18
N ARG A 34 -7.71 -10.80 -6.01
CA ARG A 34 -8.04 -12.20 -5.67
C ARG A 34 -7.36 -12.73 -4.40
N ARG A 35 -7.03 -11.86 -3.45
CA ARG A 35 -6.68 -12.23 -2.09
C ARG A 35 -7.83 -11.86 -1.17
N PHE A 36 -8.14 -12.74 -0.22
CA PHE A 36 -9.22 -12.49 0.73
C PHE A 36 -8.76 -11.57 1.87
N ASP A 37 -7.48 -11.66 2.24
CA ASP A 37 -6.90 -10.88 3.32
C ASP A 37 -6.34 -9.56 2.80
N ASP A 38 -6.83 -8.46 3.36
CA ASP A 38 -6.26 -7.14 3.23
C ASP A 38 -5.24 -6.89 4.36
N SER A 39 -4.23 -6.07 4.09
CA SER A 39 -3.31 -5.58 5.11
C SER A 39 -3.61 -4.12 5.45
N VAL A 40 -3.68 -3.82 6.74
CA VAL A 40 -3.82 -2.45 7.24
C VAL A 40 -2.51 -2.05 7.89
N LEU A 41 -1.84 -1.04 7.32
CA LEU A 41 -0.57 -0.53 7.81
C LEU A 41 -0.79 0.79 8.56
N GLN A 42 -0.35 0.85 9.80
CA GLN A 42 -0.26 2.07 10.59
C GLN A 42 1.07 2.80 10.31
N ALA A 43 1.22 4.00 10.83
CA ALA A 43 2.48 4.74 10.76
C ALA A 43 3.64 3.92 11.35
N GLY A 44 4.67 3.71 10.53
CA GLY A 44 5.84 2.87 10.85
C GLY A 44 5.76 1.45 10.29
N ASP A 45 4.57 0.98 9.90
CA ASP A 45 4.39 -0.38 9.38
C ASP A 45 4.84 -0.50 7.92
N SER A 46 5.15 -1.74 7.52
CA SER A 46 5.49 -2.06 6.15
C SER A 46 5.06 -3.47 5.77
N VAL A 47 4.80 -3.68 4.48
CA VAL A 47 4.56 -5.01 3.89
C VAL A 47 5.37 -5.17 2.61
N THR A 48 5.88 -6.36 2.37
CA THR A 48 6.49 -6.73 1.09
C THR A 48 5.47 -7.49 0.27
N VAL A 49 5.22 -7.05 -0.96
CA VAL A 49 4.32 -7.73 -1.88
C VAL A 49 5.01 -9.00 -2.37
N GLY A 50 4.44 -10.15 -2.00
CA GLY A 50 4.99 -11.46 -2.37
C GLY A 50 4.42 -12.05 -3.66
N SER A 51 3.48 -11.37 -4.32
CA SER A 51 2.76 -11.88 -5.49
C SER A 51 2.90 -10.95 -6.70
N ASP A 52 2.79 -11.51 -7.91
CA ASP A 52 2.76 -10.74 -9.17
C ASP A 52 1.39 -10.11 -9.46
N ARG A 53 0.49 -10.09 -8.48
CA ARG A 53 -0.87 -9.58 -8.65
C ARG A 53 -0.90 -8.07 -8.56
N ASP A 54 -1.96 -7.49 -9.10
CA ASP A 54 -2.22 -6.06 -8.94
C ASP A 54 -2.55 -5.75 -7.47
N VAL A 55 -2.00 -4.65 -6.97
CA VAL A 55 -2.16 -4.19 -5.58
C VAL A 55 -2.82 -2.83 -5.58
N VAL A 56 -3.86 -2.66 -4.77
CA VAL A 56 -4.55 -1.38 -4.56
C VAL A 56 -4.14 -0.83 -3.20
N LEU A 57 -3.73 0.43 -3.20
CA LEU A 57 -3.41 1.22 -2.02
C LEU A 57 -4.51 2.24 -1.78
N SER A 58 -4.98 2.35 -0.54
CA SER A 58 -6.05 3.27 -0.13
C SER A 58 -5.71 3.97 1.18
N GLY A 59 -5.81 5.30 1.23
CA GLY A 59 -5.50 6.12 2.40
C GLY A 59 -6.74 6.41 3.21
N LEU A 60 -6.70 6.17 4.53
CA LEU A 60 -7.86 6.27 5.42
C LEU A 60 -7.49 6.92 6.77
N PRO A 61 -7.70 8.22 7.00
CA PRO A 61 -8.20 9.25 6.09
C PRO A 61 -7.11 9.83 5.19
N ASP A 62 -5.83 9.59 5.44
CA ASP A 62 -4.73 9.86 4.53
C ASP A 62 -3.53 8.98 4.90
N ALA A 63 -2.58 8.84 3.98
CA ALA A 63 -1.36 8.09 4.21
C ALA A 63 -0.17 8.75 3.53
N GLN A 64 0.97 8.82 4.21
CA GLN A 64 2.26 9.07 3.57
C GLN A 64 2.93 7.74 3.28
N VAL A 65 3.15 7.45 2.01
CA VAL A 65 3.57 6.12 1.54
C VAL A 65 4.93 6.22 0.87
N ALA A 66 5.79 5.24 1.12
CA ALA A 66 6.99 5.00 0.33
C ALA A 66 6.99 3.60 -0.29
N LEU A 67 7.41 3.53 -1.54
CA LEU A 67 7.65 2.32 -2.30
C LEU A 67 9.16 2.13 -2.46
N LEU A 68 9.67 1.00 -1.98
CA LEU A 68 11.08 0.62 -2.00
C LEU A 68 11.23 -0.68 -2.80
N SER A 69 12.12 -0.67 -3.80
CA SER A 69 12.47 -1.82 -4.64
C SER A 69 13.66 -2.58 -4.08
#